data_AF-A0A7V1QUB6-F1
#
_entry.id   AF-A0A7V1QUB6-F1
#
_cell.length_a   1.000
_cell.length_b   1.000
_cell.length_c   1.000
_cell.angle_alpha   90.00
_cell.angle_beta   90.00
_cell.angle_gamma   90.00
#
_symmetry.space_group_name_H-M   'P 1'
#
loop_
_entity.id
_entity.type
_entity.pdbx_description
1 polymer ?
#
loop_
_entity_poly.entity_id
_entity_poly.type
_entity_poly.pdbx_seq_one_letter_code
_entity_poly.pdbx_strand_id
1 'polypeptide(L)'
;DDLALIHREAQRAGDIVRSLLRFARHREPVREPLAPDTVLNDALAVLEHRLARHRIQVRRRCEPTPLIMADRDQLTQVLINLVNNAIDAMKAGGELTVAVTPCAEGVAFTVSDTGPGIAAEVLPRIFDPFFTTKPPGEGTGLGLSIAHGIVQAHGGHISASNRPEGGACFQVVLPAAPALAAEKTTGPPTAVAILHGDHFQAELLAQALSLLGYAAVDATDGRLNGSPSAEVAAIVVGPGAPPTALERLARGRHQATRVVAVGSVAAPPGLAWDATLPPSYRLDDLHRALTGGTV
;
A
#
# COMPACT_ATOMS: atom_id res chain seq x y z
N ASP A 1 -9.97 38.02 25.53
CA ASP A 1 -9.79 36.66 26.09
C ASP A 1 -10.96 35.71 25.87
N ASP A 2 -12.22 36.12 26.07
CA ASP A 2 -13.37 35.23 25.90
C ASP A 2 -13.61 34.73 24.46
N LEU A 3 -13.40 35.57 23.45
CA LEU A 3 -13.54 35.17 22.04
C LEU A 3 -12.55 34.07 21.63
N ALA A 4 -11.33 34.11 22.16
CA ALA A 4 -10.32 33.07 21.90
C ALA A 4 -10.66 31.76 22.63
N LEU A 5 -11.24 31.85 23.84
CA LEU A 5 -11.74 30.69 24.58
C LEU A 5 -12.93 30.04 23.87
N ILE A 6 -13.92 30.82 23.45
CA ILE A 6 -15.09 30.34 22.70
C ILE A 6 -14.64 29.69 21.38
N HIS A 7 -13.69 30.29 20.66
CA HIS A 7 -13.17 29.73 19.42
C HIS A 7 -12.49 28.36 19.64
N ARG A 8 -11.66 28.24 20.69
CA ARG A 8 -11.01 26.96 21.03
C ARG A 8 -12.03 25.88 21.42
N GLU A 9 -13.01 26.20 22.27
CA GLU A 9 -14.02 25.22 22.67
C GLU A 9 -14.96 24.84 21.52
N ALA A 10 -15.26 25.75 20.60
CA ALA A 10 -16.02 25.46 19.39
C ALA A 10 -15.24 24.55 18.41
N GLN A 11 -13.94 24.79 18.22
CA GLN A 11 -13.07 23.91 17.43
C GLN A 11 -13.02 22.51 18.05
N ARG A 12 -12.86 22.42 19.37
CA ARG A 12 -12.84 21.17 20.12
C ARG A 12 -14.14 20.40 20.00
N ALA A 13 -15.29 21.06 20.19
CA ALA A 13 -16.60 20.43 19.99
C ALA A 13 -16.73 19.92 18.55
N GLY A 14 -16.24 20.69 17.57
CA GLY A 14 -16.17 20.28 16.17
C GLY A 14 -15.31 19.03 15.95
N ASP A 15 -14.14 18.92 16.59
CA ASP A 15 -13.27 17.74 16.48
C ASP A 15 -13.89 16.51 17.12
N ILE A 16 -14.52 16.64 18.28
CA ILE A 16 -15.24 15.55 18.95
C ILE A 16 -16.38 15.08 18.06
N VAL A 17 -17.21 15.99 17.55
CA VAL A 17 -18.33 15.66 16.64
C VAL A 17 -17.81 15.02 15.35
N ARG A 18 -16.72 15.52 14.75
CA ARG A 18 -16.10 14.89 13.57
C ARG A 18 -15.57 13.50 13.87
N SER A 19 -14.95 13.27 15.01
CA SER A 19 -14.49 11.95 15.43
C SER A 19 -15.65 10.98 15.70
N LEU A 20 -16.73 11.46 16.32
CA LEU A 20 -17.96 10.68 16.52
C LEU A 20 -18.66 10.35 15.20
N LEU A 21 -18.77 11.32 14.29
CA LEU A 21 -19.33 11.10 12.95
C LEU A 21 -18.47 10.17 12.10
N ARG A 22 -17.14 10.20 12.27
CA ARG A 22 -16.21 9.26 11.61
C ARG A 22 -16.34 7.84 12.18
N PHE A 23 -16.57 7.73 13.49
CA PHE A 23 -16.90 6.46 14.14
C PHE A 23 -18.26 5.92 13.66
N ALA A 24 -19.27 6.79 13.52
CA ALA A 24 -20.62 6.43 13.09
C ALA A 24 -20.71 6.14 11.58
N ARG A 25 -19.92 6.81 10.74
CA ARG A 25 -19.79 6.48 9.31
C ARG A 25 -18.86 5.28 9.15
N HIS A 26 -19.42 4.09 9.35
CA HIS A 26 -18.93 2.89 8.69
C HIS A 26 -19.04 3.09 7.17
N ARG A 27 -18.03 3.69 6.55
CA ARG A 27 -17.85 3.59 5.10
C ARG A 27 -17.09 2.29 4.87
N GLU A 28 -17.60 1.44 3.97
CA GLU A 28 -16.87 0.24 3.57
C GLU A 28 -15.44 0.63 3.16
N PRO A 29 -14.40 0.03 3.79
CA PRO A 29 -13.02 0.32 3.46
C PRO A 29 -12.77 0.03 1.98
N VAL A 30 -12.19 0.98 1.25
CA VAL A 30 -11.77 0.73 -0.13
C VAL A 30 -10.40 0.08 -0.06
N ARG A 31 -10.39 -1.25 0.02
CA ARG A 31 -9.14 -2.02 0.19
C ARG A 31 -8.44 -2.18 -1.15
N GLU A 32 -7.16 -1.85 -1.15
CA GLU A 32 -6.27 -2.08 -2.27
C GLU A 32 -4.99 -2.79 -1.80
N PRO A 33 -4.26 -3.46 -2.71
CA PRO A 33 -2.93 -3.97 -2.40
C PRO A 33 -1.99 -2.81 -2.10
N LEU A 34 -1.40 -2.80 -0.90
CA LEU A 34 -0.52 -1.74 -0.42
C LEU A 34 0.83 -2.29 -0.01
N ALA A 35 1.88 -1.58 -0.41
CA ALA A 35 3.21 -1.74 0.14
C ALA A 35 3.25 -1.09 1.54
N PRO A 36 3.47 -1.86 2.62
CA PRO A 36 3.35 -1.38 4.00
C PRO A 36 4.23 -0.16 4.34
N ASP A 37 5.45 -0.12 3.81
CA ASP A 37 6.41 0.96 4.01
C ASP A 37 5.91 2.32 3.47
N THR A 38 5.17 2.32 2.36
CA THR A 38 4.61 3.55 1.78
C THR A 38 3.62 4.22 2.72
N VAL A 39 2.75 3.45 3.37
CA VAL A 39 1.75 3.96 4.32
C VAL A 39 2.40 4.50 5.58
N LEU A 40 3.48 3.87 6.04
CA LEU A 40 4.28 4.39 7.14
C LEU A 40 4.93 5.74 6.80
N ASN A 41 5.44 5.88 5.58
CA ASN A 41 6.02 7.14 5.11
C ASN A 41 4.99 8.27 5.07
N ASP A 42 3.78 7.99 4.56
CA ASP A 42 2.68 8.96 4.50
C ASP A 42 2.33 9.48 5.90
N ALA A 43 2.18 8.58 6.87
CA ALA A 43 1.87 8.94 8.26
C ALA A 43 2.97 9.81 8.90
N LEU A 44 4.24 9.50 8.66
CA LEU A 44 5.37 10.26 9.21
C LEU A 44 5.49 11.64 8.56
N ALA A 45 5.22 11.76 7.26
CA ALA A 45 5.24 13.04 6.55
C ALA A 45 4.21 14.02 7.14
N VAL A 46 2.99 13.53 7.45
CA VAL A 46 1.94 14.34 8.10
C VAL A 46 2.39 14.89 9.46
N LEU A 47 3.26 14.17 10.18
CA LEU A 47 3.65 14.49 11.55
C LEU A 47 5.05 15.10 11.68
N GLU A 48 5.75 15.31 10.56
CA GLU A 48 7.15 15.77 10.53
C GLU A 48 7.37 17.03 11.37
N HIS A 49 6.55 18.07 11.17
CA HIS A 49 6.66 19.32 11.91
C HIS A 49 6.47 19.14 13.42
N ARG A 50 5.55 18.25 13.82
CA ARG A 50 5.27 17.99 15.24
C ARG A 50 6.41 17.20 15.87
N LEU A 51 6.94 16.18 15.20
CA LEU A 51 8.11 15.41 15.63
C LEU A 51 9.33 16.33 15.85
N ALA A 52 9.60 17.23 14.88
CA ALA A 52 10.68 18.20 14.98
C ALA A 52 10.48 19.18 16.15
N ARG A 53 9.26 19.72 16.31
CA ARG A 53 8.92 20.65 17.41
C ARG A 53 9.16 20.03 18.79
N HIS A 54 8.88 18.74 18.95
CA HIS A 54 9.09 18.01 20.20
C HIS A 54 10.49 17.39 20.33
N ARG A 55 11.41 17.66 19.39
CA ARG A 55 12.80 17.15 19.39
C ARG A 55 12.87 15.61 19.46
N ILE A 56 11.96 14.94 18.75
CA ILE A 56 11.91 13.49 18.69
C ILE A 56 12.75 13.00 17.51
N GLN A 57 13.71 12.13 17.78
CA GLN A 57 14.50 11.47 16.74
C GLN A 57 13.74 10.25 16.22
N VAL A 58 13.58 10.14 14.91
CA VAL A 58 12.85 9.01 14.29
C VAL A 58 13.85 8.00 13.74
N ARG A 59 13.80 6.76 14.23
CA ARG A 59 14.50 5.61 13.65
C ARG A 59 13.52 4.74 12.87
N ARG A 60 13.86 4.43 11.62
CA ARG A 60 13.07 3.56 10.75
C ARG A 60 13.75 2.21 10.59
N ARG A 61 12.98 1.13 10.67
CA ARG A 61 13.43 -0.25 10.40
C ARG A 61 12.41 -0.96 9.52
N CYS A 62 12.59 -0.88 8.22
CA CYS A 62 11.69 -1.52 7.26
C CYS A 62 12.40 -2.71 6.62
N GLU A 63 11.81 -3.89 6.76
CA GLU A 63 12.23 -5.10 6.08
C GLU A 63 11.33 -5.36 4.85
N PRO A 64 11.80 -6.14 3.86
CA PRO A 64 10.95 -6.60 2.77
C PRO A 64 9.74 -7.36 3.31
N THR A 65 8.54 -6.93 2.92
CA THR A 65 7.26 -7.49 3.40
C THR A 65 6.32 -7.78 2.23
N PRO A 66 5.41 -8.77 2.37
CA PRO A 66 4.33 -8.93 1.40
C PRO A 66 3.42 -7.70 1.40
N LEU A 67 2.67 -7.54 0.30
CA LEU A 67 1.59 -6.56 0.25
C LEU A 67 0.52 -6.88 1.29
N ILE A 68 -0.27 -5.88 1.66
CA ILE A 68 -1.46 -6.02 2.52
C ILE A 68 -2.69 -5.51 1.76
N MET A 69 -3.86 -6.08 2.04
CA MET A 69 -5.14 -5.55 1.51
C MET A 69 -5.71 -4.55 2.51
N ALA A 70 -5.48 -3.26 2.30
CA ALA A 70 -5.94 -2.23 3.22
C ALA A 70 -6.42 -0.95 2.54
N ASP A 71 -7.25 -0.21 3.26
CA ASP A 71 -7.61 1.16 2.91
C ASP A 71 -6.48 2.09 3.39
N ARG A 72 -5.83 2.75 2.43
CA ARG A 72 -4.65 3.59 2.67
C ARG A 72 -4.91 4.68 3.70
N ASP A 73 -6.04 5.39 3.58
CA ASP A 73 -6.36 6.51 4.45
C ASP A 73 -6.64 6.03 5.88
N GLN A 74 -7.36 4.92 6.01
CA GLN A 74 -7.66 4.33 7.32
C GLN A 74 -6.40 3.83 8.02
N LEU A 75 -5.52 3.11 7.31
CA LEU A 75 -4.27 2.63 7.90
C LEU A 75 -3.30 3.78 8.23
N THR A 76 -3.24 4.81 7.37
CA THR A 76 -2.49 6.03 7.68
C THR A 76 -3.01 6.68 8.96
N GLN A 77 -4.33 6.74 9.16
CA GLN A 77 -4.94 7.27 10.37
C GLN A 77 -4.60 6.45 11.63
N VAL A 78 -4.52 5.11 11.52
CA VAL A 78 -4.04 4.23 12.60
C VAL A 78 -2.63 4.66 13.01
N LEU A 79 -1.70 4.73 12.06
CA LEU A 79 -0.31 5.08 12.34
C LEU A 79 -0.17 6.49 12.90
N ILE A 80 -0.93 7.46 12.38
CA ILE A 80 -0.98 8.82 12.92
C ILE A 80 -1.43 8.82 14.38
N ASN A 81 -2.42 8.01 14.75
CA ASN A 81 -2.88 7.93 16.14
C ASN A 81 -1.80 7.35 17.06
N LEU A 82 -1.10 6.31 16.62
CA LEU A 82 -0.01 5.69 17.39
C LEU A 82 1.16 6.65 17.57
N VAL A 83 1.61 7.30 16.49
CA VAL A 83 2.73 8.24 16.53
C VAL A 83 2.38 9.49 17.35
N ASN A 84 1.15 10.01 17.27
CA ASN A 84 0.72 11.12 18.12
C ASN A 84 0.73 10.74 19.61
N ASN A 85 0.35 9.51 19.96
CA ASN A 85 0.44 9.04 21.34
C ASN A 85 1.89 8.98 21.83
N ALA A 86 2.80 8.50 20.99
CA ALA A 86 4.23 8.51 21.29
C ALA A 86 4.79 9.93 21.46
N ILE A 87 4.40 10.87 20.59
CA ILE A 87 4.79 12.30 20.71
C ILE A 87 4.30 12.88 22.03
N ASP A 88 3.04 12.62 22.40
CA ASP A 88 2.44 13.14 23.63
C ASP A 88 3.05 12.54 24.89
N ALA A 89 3.59 11.32 24.80
CA ALA A 89 4.34 10.68 25.88
C ALA A 89 5.78 11.24 26.00
N MET A 90 6.39 11.67 24.89
CA MET A 90 7.77 12.18 24.81
C MET A 90 7.83 13.71 24.72
N LYS A 91 7.09 14.44 25.58
CA LYS A 91 7.04 15.93 25.52
C LYS A 91 8.42 16.60 25.67
N ALA A 92 9.37 15.96 26.35
CA ALA A 92 10.73 16.47 26.56
C ALA A 92 11.74 16.05 25.47
N GLY A 93 11.29 15.37 24.41
CA GLY A 93 12.14 14.71 23.43
C GLY A 93 12.36 13.24 23.76
N GLY A 94 12.97 12.52 22.81
CA GLY A 94 13.17 11.08 22.91
C GLY A 94 13.41 10.47 21.53
N GLU A 95 13.33 9.14 21.47
CA GLU A 95 13.48 8.38 20.24
C GLU A 95 12.18 7.64 19.92
N LEU A 96 11.67 7.86 18.71
CA LEU A 96 10.59 7.10 18.12
C LEU A 96 11.19 6.08 17.15
N THR A 97 11.03 4.79 17.44
CA THR A 97 11.33 3.73 16.50
C THR A 97 10.05 3.28 15.81
N VAL A 98 10.03 3.34 14.49
CA VAL A 98 8.97 2.78 13.65
C VAL A 98 9.53 1.66 12.80
N ALA A 99 8.85 0.52 12.80
CA ALA A 99 9.29 -0.65 12.07
C ALA A 99 8.16 -1.30 11.28
N VAL A 100 8.54 -1.91 10.15
CA VAL A 100 7.68 -2.77 9.34
C VAL A 100 8.44 -4.06 9.12
N THR A 101 7.90 -5.17 9.61
CA THR A 101 8.56 -6.48 9.51
C THR A 101 7.57 -7.58 9.10
N PRO A 102 8.02 -8.61 8.37
CA PRO A 102 7.19 -9.78 8.13
C PRO A 102 7.02 -10.57 9.43
N CYS A 103 5.86 -11.20 9.59
CA CYS A 103 5.58 -12.10 10.71
C CYS A 103 4.76 -13.31 10.22
N ALA A 104 4.58 -14.31 11.09
CA ALA A 104 3.85 -15.53 10.73
C ALA A 104 2.40 -15.26 10.25
N GLU A 105 1.79 -14.21 10.78
CA GLU A 105 0.40 -13.84 10.51
C GLU A 105 0.26 -12.81 9.37
N GLY A 106 1.37 -12.31 8.81
CA GLY A 106 1.37 -11.32 7.73
C GLY A 106 2.45 -10.25 7.93
N VAL A 107 2.04 -9.00 8.16
CA VAL A 107 2.94 -7.85 8.33
C VAL A 107 2.68 -7.17 9.66
N ALA A 108 3.76 -6.90 10.40
CA ALA A 108 3.73 -6.16 11.65
C ALA A 108 4.25 -4.73 11.47
N PHE A 109 3.41 -3.76 11.82
CA PHE A 109 3.82 -2.37 12.05
C PHE A 109 4.09 -2.19 13.54
N THR A 110 5.27 -1.67 13.88
CA THR A 110 5.65 -1.41 15.27
C THR A 110 5.93 0.07 15.46
N VAL A 111 5.36 0.66 16.50
CA VAL A 111 5.62 2.04 16.93
C VAL A 111 6.06 2.00 18.38
N SER A 112 7.34 2.30 18.60
CA SER A 112 7.99 2.22 19.90
C SER A 112 8.56 3.57 20.29
N ASP A 113 8.27 4.02 21.51
CA ASP A 113 8.79 5.26 22.08
C ASP A 113 9.75 4.99 23.24
N THR A 114 10.46 6.03 23.68
CA THR A 114 11.28 6.04 24.89
C THR A 114 10.64 6.92 25.98
N GLY A 115 9.32 7.02 25.98
CA GLY A 115 8.56 7.76 26.98
C GLY A 115 8.49 7.03 28.32
N PRO A 116 7.56 7.41 29.22
CA PRO A 116 7.39 6.77 30.52
C PRO A 116 6.76 5.37 30.45
N GLY A 117 6.27 4.94 29.28
CA GLY A 117 5.48 3.72 29.12
C GLY A 117 4.02 3.89 29.57
N ILE A 118 3.34 2.76 29.72
CA ILE A 118 1.92 2.64 30.06
C ILE A 118 1.80 2.01 31.45
N ALA A 119 1.05 2.62 32.35
CA ALA A 119 0.79 2.03 33.67
C ALA A 119 0.05 0.68 33.54
N ALA A 120 0.38 -0.29 34.39
CA ALA A 120 -0.14 -1.65 34.29
C ALA A 120 -1.67 -1.70 34.44
N GLU A 121 -2.24 -0.87 35.33
CA GLU A 121 -3.68 -0.74 35.51
C GLU A 121 -4.41 -0.08 34.33
N VAL A 122 -3.67 0.65 33.49
CA VAL A 122 -4.20 1.37 32.32
C VAL A 122 -4.22 0.47 31.09
N LEU A 123 -3.21 -0.38 30.91
CA LEU A 123 -2.99 -1.21 29.72
C LEU A 123 -4.25 -1.97 29.23
N PRO A 124 -5.09 -2.58 30.10
CA PRO A 124 -6.27 -3.32 29.65
C PRO A 124 -7.37 -2.45 29.03
N ARG A 125 -7.35 -1.14 29.31
CA ARG A 125 -8.43 -0.19 29.00
C ARG A 125 -8.07 0.82 27.92
N ILE A 126 -6.81 0.83 27.44
CA ILE A 126 -6.32 1.86 26.51
C ILE A 126 -7.05 1.88 25.17
N PHE A 127 -7.71 0.77 24.79
CA PHE A 127 -8.50 0.68 23.58
C PHE A 127 -9.99 0.94 23.81
N ASP A 128 -10.43 1.12 25.06
CA ASP A 128 -11.81 1.46 25.39
C ASP A 128 -12.16 2.86 24.82
N PRO A 129 -13.31 3.03 24.16
CA PRO A 129 -13.75 4.34 23.70
C PRO A 129 -13.81 5.35 24.85
N PHE A 130 -13.37 6.58 24.57
CA PHE A 130 -13.32 7.72 25.51
C PHE A 130 -12.35 7.56 26.68
N PHE A 131 -11.63 6.45 26.80
CA PHE A 131 -10.63 6.28 27.83
C PHE A 131 -9.39 7.13 27.50
N THR A 132 -8.95 7.95 28.46
CA THR A 132 -7.76 8.79 28.33
C THR A 132 -7.17 9.09 29.70
N THR A 133 -5.84 9.08 29.79
CA THR A 133 -5.08 9.55 30.96
C THR A 133 -4.65 11.00 30.84
N LYS A 134 -4.91 11.64 29.69
CA LYS A 134 -4.54 13.04 29.42
C LYS A 134 -5.48 14.00 30.17
N PRO A 135 -4.99 15.21 30.54
CA PRO A 135 -5.83 16.23 31.15
C PRO A 135 -7.08 16.57 30.32
N PRO A 136 -8.17 17.04 30.97
CA PRO A 136 -9.37 17.47 30.26
C PRO A 136 -9.03 18.48 29.15
N GLY A 137 -9.34 18.13 27.90
CA GLY A 137 -9.07 18.97 26.73
C GLY A 137 -7.81 18.61 25.93
N GLU A 138 -6.90 17.79 26.46
CA GLU A 138 -5.70 17.35 25.74
C GLU A 138 -5.89 16.01 24.99
N GLY A 139 -7.01 15.33 25.18
CA GLY A 139 -7.31 14.07 24.50
C GLY A 139 -8.80 13.76 24.47
N THR A 140 -9.29 13.28 23.32
CA THR A 140 -10.68 12.84 23.15
C THR A 140 -10.91 11.40 23.64
N GLY A 141 -9.83 10.64 23.90
CA GLY A 141 -9.89 9.22 24.23
C GLY A 141 -10.37 8.32 23.08
N LEU A 142 -10.47 8.85 21.85
CA LEU A 142 -10.97 8.09 20.69
C LEU A 142 -9.87 7.56 19.77
N GLY A 143 -8.63 8.04 19.89
CA GLY A 143 -7.56 7.71 18.94
C GLY A 143 -7.25 6.21 18.86
N LEU A 144 -7.04 5.57 20.02
CA LEU A 144 -6.72 4.13 20.09
C LEU A 144 -7.95 3.25 19.82
N SER A 145 -9.15 3.66 20.24
CA SER A 145 -10.37 2.91 19.95
C SER A 145 -10.71 2.93 18.45
N ILE A 146 -10.48 4.06 17.76
CA ILE A 146 -10.59 4.15 16.30
C ILE A 146 -9.53 3.28 15.63
N ALA A 147 -8.28 3.33 16.10
CA ALA A 147 -7.22 2.50 15.56
C ALA A 147 -7.55 1.01 15.67
N HIS A 148 -8.04 0.58 16.84
CA HIS A 148 -8.48 -0.78 17.09
C HIS A 148 -9.61 -1.21 16.14
N GLY A 149 -10.66 -0.39 15.99
CA GLY A 149 -11.76 -0.68 15.07
C GLY A 149 -11.33 -0.80 13.61
N ILE A 150 -10.43 0.10 13.16
CA ILE A 150 -9.87 0.04 11.81
C ILE A 150 -9.07 -1.26 11.62
N VAL A 151 -8.17 -1.59 12.55
CA VAL A 151 -7.32 -2.79 12.44
C VAL A 151 -8.16 -4.07 12.43
N GLN A 152 -9.19 -4.16 13.28
CA GLN A 152 -10.14 -5.27 13.26
C GLN A 152 -10.92 -5.35 11.95
N ALA A 153 -11.38 -4.21 11.41
CA ALA A 153 -12.05 -4.18 10.12
C ALA A 153 -11.14 -4.73 9.02
N HIS A 154 -9.82 -4.52 9.11
CA HIS A 154 -8.81 -5.05 8.20
C HIS A 154 -8.42 -6.51 8.45
N GLY A 155 -9.08 -7.21 9.39
CA GLY A 155 -8.80 -8.61 9.72
C GLY A 155 -7.51 -8.81 10.50
N GLY A 156 -6.98 -7.75 11.11
CA GLY A 156 -5.77 -7.80 11.93
C GLY A 156 -6.05 -7.61 13.41
N HIS A 157 -4.96 -7.46 14.18
CA HIS A 157 -5.02 -7.15 15.60
C HIS A 157 -4.02 -6.07 16.00
N ILE A 158 -4.31 -5.36 17.08
CA ILE A 158 -3.43 -4.35 17.67
C ILE A 158 -3.16 -4.72 19.14
N SER A 159 -1.91 -4.58 19.56
CA SER A 159 -1.47 -4.81 20.93
C SER A 159 -0.56 -3.69 21.42
N ALA A 160 -0.48 -3.53 22.74
CA ALA A 160 0.44 -2.61 23.39
C ALA A 160 1.19 -3.30 24.52
N SER A 161 2.44 -2.91 24.71
CA SER A 161 3.30 -3.41 25.78
C SER A 161 4.30 -2.34 26.19
N ASN A 162 4.88 -2.47 27.38
CA ASN A 162 6.05 -1.66 27.76
C ASN A 162 7.33 -2.33 27.30
N ARG A 163 8.31 -1.52 26.94
CA ARG A 163 9.64 -2.00 26.55
C ARG A 163 10.48 -2.28 27.80
N PRO A 164 11.35 -3.32 27.79
CA PRO A 164 12.27 -3.60 28.89
C PRO A 164 13.17 -2.41 29.26
N GLU A 165 13.61 -1.67 28.25
CA GLU A 165 14.45 -0.48 28.35
C GLU A 165 13.69 0.81 28.70
N GLY A 166 12.36 0.73 28.88
CA GLY A 166 11.48 1.88 29.12
C GLY A 166 10.78 2.39 27.85
N GLY A 167 9.60 2.98 28.04
CA GLY A 167 8.72 3.42 26.95
C GLY A 167 7.65 2.41 26.57
N ALA A 168 6.77 2.80 25.65
CA ALA A 168 5.71 1.95 25.14
C ALA A 168 6.05 1.40 23.75
N CYS A 169 5.43 0.27 23.41
CA CYS A 169 5.49 -0.38 22.11
C CYS A 169 4.08 -0.78 21.69
N PHE A 170 3.59 -0.17 20.62
CA PHE A 170 2.35 -0.56 19.95
C PHE A 170 2.67 -1.38 18.72
N GLN A 171 1.99 -2.50 18.55
CA GLN A 171 2.15 -3.39 17.40
C GLN A 171 0.80 -3.60 16.72
N VAL A 172 0.76 -3.37 15.42
CA VAL A 172 -0.38 -3.66 14.55
C VAL A 172 0.03 -4.78 13.61
N VAL A 173 -0.69 -5.90 13.64
CA VAL A 173 -0.48 -7.02 12.74
C VAL A 173 -1.65 -7.06 11.77
N LEU A 174 -1.35 -7.03 10.48
CA LEU A 174 -2.33 -7.19 9.41
C LEU A 174 -2.01 -8.45 8.61
N PRO A 175 -3.03 -9.18 8.15
CA PRO A 175 -2.82 -10.30 7.25
C PRO A 175 -2.12 -9.80 5.99
N ALA A 176 -1.16 -10.59 5.51
CA ALA A 176 -0.67 -10.39 4.15
C ALA A 176 -1.89 -10.40 3.22
N ALA A 177 -1.85 -9.56 2.19
CA ALA A 177 -2.74 -9.71 1.07
C ALA A 177 -2.71 -11.20 0.71
N PRO A 178 -3.88 -11.84 0.48
CA PRO A 178 -3.89 -13.13 -0.18
C PRO A 178 -2.92 -12.96 -1.32
N ALA A 179 -1.95 -13.85 -1.44
CA ALA A 179 -1.21 -13.89 -2.68
C ALA A 179 -2.31 -13.96 -3.73
N LEU A 180 -2.53 -12.84 -4.47
CA LEU A 180 -2.71 -12.97 -5.90
C LEU A 180 -1.61 -13.94 -6.20
N ALA A 181 -2.00 -15.17 -6.46
CA ALA A 181 -1.04 -16.19 -6.73
C ALA A 181 -0.26 -15.60 -7.91
N ALA A 182 0.90 -15.01 -7.61
CA ALA A 182 2.13 -15.64 -7.98
C ALA A 182 1.90 -17.14 -7.69
N GLU A 183 1.21 -17.79 -8.62
CA GLU A 183 1.86 -18.85 -9.34
C GLU A 183 3.29 -18.34 -9.52
N LYS A 184 4.12 -18.67 -8.53
CA LYS A 184 5.45 -19.14 -8.82
C LYS A 184 5.21 -20.21 -9.87
N THR A 185 5.13 -19.80 -11.13
CA THR A 185 5.52 -20.64 -12.23
C THR A 185 6.94 -20.98 -11.85
N THR A 186 7.12 -22.16 -11.26
CA THR A 186 8.42 -22.79 -11.04
C THR A 186 8.98 -23.26 -12.39
N GLY A 187 8.86 -22.40 -13.39
CA GLY A 187 9.39 -22.50 -14.73
C GLY A 187 10.22 -21.25 -15.02
N PRO A 188 10.99 -21.25 -16.12
CA PRO A 188 11.73 -20.06 -16.54
C PRO A 188 10.78 -18.85 -16.65
N PRO A 189 11.26 -17.62 -16.37
CA PRO A 189 10.43 -16.42 -16.44
C PRO A 189 9.72 -16.37 -17.79
N THR A 190 8.40 -16.24 -17.73
CA THR A 190 7.55 -16.22 -18.91
C THR A 190 7.90 -14.98 -19.73
N ALA A 191 8.37 -15.19 -20.97
CA ALA A 191 8.78 -14.09 -21.85
C ALA A 191 7.54 -13.37 -22.40
N VAL A 192 7.52 -12.04 -22.24
CA VAL A 192 6.46 -11.16 -22.76
C VAL A 192 7.08 -10.16 -23.73
N ALA A 193 6.62 -10.13 -24.98
CA ALA A 193 7.07 -9.13 -25.94
C ALA A 193 6.17 -7.90 -25.90
N ILE A 194 6.76 -6.71 -26.02
CA ILE A 194 6.05 -5.43 -26.06
C ILE A 194 6.17 -4.83 -27.46
N LEU A 195 5.04 -4.41 -28.03
CA LEU A 195 4.96 -3.62 -29.26
C LEU A 195 4.32 -2.28 -28.93
N HIS A 196 5.07 -1.19 -28.99
CA HIS A 196 4.56 0.15 -28.68
C HIS A 196 5.12 1.17 -29.67
N GLY A 197 4.38 2.21 -30.03
CA GLY A 197 4.89 3.28 -30.90
C GLY A 197 5.82 4.27 -30.21
N ASP A 198 6.08 4.07 -28.93
CA ASP A 198 6.82 4.97 -28.05
C ASP A 198 7.72 4.11 -27.15
N HIS A 199 9.02 4.25 -27.34
CA HIS A 199 10.02 3.45 -26.64
C HIS A 199 10.02 3.71 -25.13
N PHE A 200 9.72 4.94 -24.70
CA PHE A 200 9.66 5.27 -23.28
C PHE A 200 8.49 4.56 -22.59
N GLN A 201 7.34 4.50 -23.27
CA GLN A 201 6.18 3.76 -22.78
C GLN A 201 6.42 2.24 -22.79
N ALA A 202 7.13 1.72 -23.80
CA ALA A 202 7.54 0.33 -23.84
C ALA A 202 8.46 -0.03 -22.66
N GLU A 203 9.42 0.84 -22.33
CA GLU A 203 10.34 0.64 -21.22
C GLU A 203 9.62 0.67 -19.85
N LEU A 204 8.72 1.62 -19.65
CA LEU A 204 7.91 1.71 -18.42
C LEU A 204 7.04 0.45 -18.23
N LEU A 205 6.43 -0.04 -19.31
CA LEU A 205 5.66 -1.28 -19.29
C LEU A 205 6.55 -2.50 -19.01
N ALA A 206 7.76 -2.55 -19.57
CA ALA A 206 8.73 -3.61 -19.31
C ALA A 206 9.14 -3.68 -17.83
N GLN A 207 9.36 -2.51 -17.21
CA GLN A 207 9.65 -2.42 -15.78
C GLN A 207 8.47 -2.92 -14.94
N ALA A 208 7.24 -2.53 -15.29
CA ALA A 208 6.04 -2.97 -14.59
C ALA A 208 5.80 -4.48 -14.71
N LEU A 209 6.04 -5.06 -15.89
CA LEU A 209 5.98 -6.51 -16.12
C LEU A 209 7.06 -7.28 -15.35
N SER A 210 8.24 -6.67 -15.20
CA SER A 210 9.33 -7.24 -14.39
C SER A 210 8.93 -7.34 -12.91
N LEU A 211 8.20 -6.35 -12.38
CA LEU A 211 7.63 -6.41 -11.02
C LEU A 211 6.61 -7.54 -10.85
N LEU A 212 5.96 -7.96 -11.94
CA LEU A 212 5.03 -9.10 -11.98
C LEU A 212 5.75 -10.44 -12.26
N GLY A 213 7.08 -10.46 -12.38
CA GLY A 213 7.87 -11.67 -12.59
C GLY A 213 8.02 -12.11 -14.05
N TYR A 214 7.62 -11.29 -15.02
CA TYR A 214 7.81 -11.57 -16.45
C TYR A 214 9.18 -11.12 -16.94
N ALA A 215 9.74 -11.84 -17.91
CA ALA A 215 10.87 -11.35 -18.71
C ALA A 215 10.33 -10.54 -19.89
N ALA A 216 10.24 -9.22 -19.74
CA ALA A 216 9.74 -8.34 -20.79
C ALA A 216 10.83 -7.96 -21.80
N VAL A 217 10.50 -8.01 -23.09
CA VAL A 217 11.39 -7.63 -24.19
C VAL A 217 10.69 -6.60 -25.06
N ASP A 218 11.30 -5.43 -25.25
CA ASP A 218 10.85 -4.48 -26.26
C ASP A 218 11.13 -5.06 -27.66
N ALA A 219 10.06 -5.33 -28.41
CA ALA A 219 10.10 -5.91 -29.75
C ALA A 219 9.65 -4.91 -30.83
N THR A 220 9.54 -3.62 -30.48
CA THR A 220 9.02 -2.56 -31.36
C THR A 220 9.77 -2.48 -32.70
N ASP A 221 11.10 -2.59 -32.68
CA ASP A 221 11.93 -2.57 -33.90
C ASP A 221 12.12 -3.95 -34.54
N GLY A 222 11.36 -4.95 -34.09
CA GLY A 222 11.45 -6.32 -34.60
C GLY A 222 12.74 -7.05 -34.25
N ARG A 223 13.57 -6.48 -33.37
CA ARG A 223 14.73 -7.11 -32.75
C ARG A 223 14.37 -7.53 -31.33
N LEU A 224 14.22 -8.84 -31.12
CA LEU A 224 14.29 -9.44 -29.78
C LEU A 224 15.76 -9.33 -29.34
N ASN A 225 16.16 -8.19 -28.78
CA ASN A 225 17.52 -8.03 -28.25
C ASN A 225 17.62 -8.89 -26.98
N GLY A 226 18.37 -9.98 -27.08
CA GLY A 226 18.45 -11.03 -26.07
C GLY A 226 17.48 -12.16 -26.39
N SER A 227 17.96 -13.17 -27.11
CA SER A 227 17.22 -14.44 -27.20
C SER A 227 17.11 -15.04 -25.79
N PRO A 228 15.91 -15.43 -25.34
CA PRO A 228 15.79 -16.73 -24.77
C PRO A 228 15.38 -17.66 -25.91
N SER A 229 15.96 -18.85 -25.95
CA SER A 229 15.37 -20.01 -26.59
C SER A 229 14.04 -20.43 -25.94
N ALA A 230 13.25 -19.48 -25.44
CA ALA A 230 11.98 -19.68 -24.73
C ALA A 230 10.86 -19.07 -25.56
N GLU A 231 9.80 -19.85 -25.77
CA GLU A 231 8.57 -19.40 -26.42
C GLU A 231 8.04 -18.13 -25.74
N VAL A 232 7.81 -17.07 -26.51
CA VAL A 232 7.09 -15.88 -26.02
C VAL A 232 5.66 -16.29 -25.71
N ALA A 233 5.30 -16.24 -24.43
CA ALA A 233 3.98 -16.71 -23.99
C ALA A 233 2.89 -15.67 -24.23
N ALA A 234 3.24 -14.39 -24.22
CA ALA A 234 2.28 -13.33 -24.47
C ALA A 234 2.92 -12.08 -25.11
N ILE A 235 2.10 -11.30 -25.81
CA ILE A 235 2.49 -10.08 -26.51
C ILE A 235 1.55 -8.96 -26.11
N VAL A 236 2.11 -7.85 -25.60
CA VAL A 236 1.36 -6.64 -25.27
C VAL A 236 1.51 -5.62 -26.40
N VAL A 237 0.38 -5.15 -26.92
CA VAL A 237 0.33 -4.19 -28.02
C VAL A 237 -0.24 -2.88 -27.51
N GLY A 238 0.61 -1.85 -27.43
CA GLY A 238 0.22 -0.51 -27.01
C GLY A 238 -0.02 0.46 -28.17
N PRO A 239 -0.44 1.71 -27.88
CA PRO A 239 -0.70 2.73 -28.89
C PRO A 239 0.51 3.01 -29.78
N GLY A 240 0.25 3.23 -31.07
CA GLY A 240 1.28 3.55 -32.06
C GLY A 240 2.17 2.37 -32.47
N ALA A 241 1.86 1.14 -32.02
CA ALA A 241 2.59 -0.06 -32.43
C ALA A 241 2.80 -0.09 -33.96
N PRO A 242 4.03 -0.34 -34.46
CA PRO A 242 4.33 -0.28 -35.89
C PRO A 242 3.44 -1.24 -36.70
N PRO A 243 2.78 -0.79 -37.79
CA PRO A 243 1.95 -1.66 -38.62
C PRO A 243 2.67 -2.91 -39.13
N THR A 244 3.96 -2.77 -39.46
CA THR A 244 4.82 -3.88 -39.90
C THR A 244 5.03 -4.93 -38.81
N ALA A 245 5.09 -4.53 -37.53
CA ALA A 245 5.17 -5.45 -36.41
C ALA A 245 3.84 -6.18 -36.19
N LEU A 246 2.71 -5.47 -36.33
CA LEU A 246 1.36 -6.05 -36.24
C LEU A 246 1.08 -7.07 -37.35
N GLU A 247 1.51 -6.80 -38.58
CA GLU A 247 1.40 -7.76 -39.69
C GLU A 247 2.25 -9.01 -39.48
N ARG A 248 3.47 -8.85 -38.98
CA ARG A 248 4.34 -9.99 -38.63
C ARG A 248 3.71 -10.85 -37.55
N LEU A 249 3.13 -10.21 -36.54
CA LEU A 249 2.39 -10.88 -35.48
C LEU A 249 1.20 -11.67 -36.04
N ALA A 250 0.39 -11.08 -36.92
CA ALA A 250 -0.75 -11.74 -37.55
C ALA A 250 -0.35 -13.00 -38.36
N ARG A 251 0.84 -12.99 -39.02
CA ARG A 251 1.32 -14.11 -39.84
C ARG A 251 2.06 -15.19 -39.06
N GLY A 252 2.74 -14.81 -37.97
CA GLY A 252 3.71 -15.66 -37.27
C GLY A 252 3.34 -16.03 -35.84
N ARG A 253 2.17 -15.62 -35.34
CA ARG A 253 1.70 -15.96 -33.99
C ARG A 253 1.55 -17.47 -33.83
N HIS A 254 2.16 -18.02 -32.77
CA HIS A 254 1.86 -19.37 -32.31
C HIS A 254 0.49 -19.39 -31.62
N GLN A 255 -0.32 -20.44 -31.79
CA GLN A 255 -1.67 -20.50 -31.22
C GLN A 255 -1.69 -20.35 -29.69
N ALA A 256 -0.65 -20.82 -29.02
CA ALA A 256 -0.51 -20.72 -27.57
C ALA A 256 -0.10 -19.31 -27.08
N THR A 257 0.39 -18.44 -27.96
CA THR A 257 0.81 -17.07 -27.58
C THR A 257 -0.41 -16.18 -27.48
N ARG A 258 -0.63 -15.58 -26.30
CA ARG A 258 -1.70 -14.60 -26.08
C ARG A 258 -1.29 -13.22 -26.57
N VAL A 259 -2.25 -12.43 -27.04
CA VAL A 259 -2.04 -11.07 -27.55
C VAL A 259 -3.03 -10.14 -26.86
N VAL A 260 -2.51 -9.22 -26.05
CA VAL A 260 -3.29 -8.27 -25.27
C VAL A 260 -3.11 -6.87 -25.85
N ALA A 261 -4.21 -6.23 -26.23
CA ALA A 261 -4.19 -4.82 -26.64
C ALA A 261 -4.36 -3.91 -25.42
N VAL A 262 -3.56 -2.84 -25.36
CA VAL A 262 -3.64 -1.81 -24.32
C VAL A 262 -3.95 -0.47 -24.98
N GLY A 263 -5.05 0.16 -24.57
CA GLY A 263 -5.55 1.38 -25.16
C GLY A 263 -6.25 1.16 -26.52
N SER A 264 -6.36 2.24 -27.30
CA SER A 264 -7.02 2.19 -28.60
C SER A 264 -6.06 1.71 -29.68
N VAL A 265 -6.02 0.41 -29.91
CA VAL A 265 -5.23 -0.23 -30.97
C VAL A 265 -6.15 -1.06 -31.87
N ALA A 266 -6.21 -0.71 -33.14
CA ALA A 266 -6.97 -1.47 -34.13
C ALA A 266 -6.25 -2.78 -34.47
N ALA A 267 -6.98 -3.90 -34.44
CA ALA A 267 -6.44 -5.18 -34.87
C ALA A 267 -6.28 -5.21 -36.40
N PRO A 268 -5.12 -5.64 -36.94
CA PRO A 268 -4.97 -5.87 -38.37
C PRO A 268 -5.80 -7.10 -38.80
N PRO A 269 -6.13 -7.24 -40.09
CA PRO A 269 -6.81 -8.41 -40.63
C PRO A 269 -6.06 -9.71 -40.27
N GLY A 270 -6.79 -10.70 -39.76
CA GLY A 270 -6.22 -11.99 -39.37
C GLY A 270 -5.60 -12.04 -37.96
N LEU A 271 -5.64 -10.93 -37.20
CA LEU A 271 -5.27 -10.91 -35.78
C LEU A 271 -6.51 -10.59 -34.94
N ALA A 272 -6.72 -11.37 -33.87
CA ALA A 272 -7.70 -11.08 -32.84
C ALA A 272 -6.98 -10.87 -31.50
N TRP A 273 -7.47 -9.90 -30.73
CA TRP A 273 -7.01 -9.68 -29.36
C TRP A 273 -7.62 -10.74 -28.45
N ASP A 274 -6.79 -11.40 -27.64
CA ASP A 274 -7.26 -12.32 -26.61
C ASP A 274 -7.80 -11.56 -25.38
N ALA A 275 -7.38 -10.29 -25.22
CA ALA A 275 -7.94 -9.34 -24.27
C ALA A 275 -7.64 -7.90 -24.72
N THR A 276 -8.48 -6.95 -24.30
CA THR A 276 -8.30 -5.51 -24.55
C THR A 276 -8.44 -4.76 -23.24
N LEU A 277 -7.46 -3.92 -22.92
CA LEU A 277 -7.41 -3.09 -21.72
C LEU A 277 -7.57 -1.62 -22.07
N PRO A 278 -8.27 -0.82 -21.25
CA PRO A 278 -8.32 0.64 -21.43
C PRO A 278 -6.93 1.26 -21.18
N PRO A 279 -6.66 2.51 -21.61
CA PRO A 279 -5.38 3.18 -21.31
C PRO A 279 -5.10 3.32 -19.80
N SER A 280 -6.14 3.37 -18.97
CA SER A 280 -6.08 3.51 -17.52
C SER A 280 -6.26 2.16 -16.80
N TYR A 281 -5.52 1.13 -17.20
CA TYR A 281 -5.61 -0.22 -16.64
C TYR A 281 -4.78 -0.36 -15.36
N ARG A 282 -5.17 -1.28 -14.46
CA ARG A 282 -4.36 -1.66 -13.30
C ARG A 282 -3.40 -2.79 -13.69
N LEU A 283 -2.27 -2.91 -12.99
CA LEU A 283 -1.31 -3.99 -13.22
C LEU A 283 -1.93 -5.39 -13.02
N ASP A 284 -2.89 -5.50 -12.10
CA ASP A 284 -3.64 -6.75 -11.87
C ASP A 284 -4.50 -7.13 -13.09
N ASP A 285 -5.06 -6.15 -13.80
CA ASP A 285 -5.85 -6.37 -15.03
C ASP A 285 -4.94 -6.86 -16.16
N LEU A 286 -3.74 -6.27 -16.27
CA LEU A 286 -2.71 -6.71 -17.20
C LEU A 286 -2.26 -8.15 -16.90
N HIS A 287 -1.98 -8.47 -15.64
CA HIS A 287 -1.59 -9.83 -15.26
C HIS A 287 -2.68 -10.84 -15.61
N ARG A 288 -3.96 -10.56 -15.30
CA ARG A 288 -5.10 -11.42 -15.68
C ARG A 288 -5.24 -11.59 -17.19
N ALA A 289 -5.10 -10.51 -17.95
CA ALA A 289 -5.15 -10.54 -19.41
C ALA A 289 -4.06 -11.46 -19.99
N LEU A 290 -2.86 -11.44 -19.40
CA LEU A 290 -1.71 -12.25 -19.80
C LEU A 290 -1.88 -13.72 -19.40
N THR A 291 -2.50 -14.04 -18.27
CA THR A 291 -2.70 -15.42 -17.79
C THR A 291 -4.01 -16.06 -18.25
N GLY A 292 -4.90 -15.30 -18.89
CA GLY A 292 -6.18 -15.81 -19.38
C GLY A 292 -7.32 -15.81 -18.37
N GLY A 293 -7.16 -15.06 -17.28
CA GLY A 293 -8.27 -14.72 -16.40
C GLY A 293 -9.27 -13.78 -17.08
N THR A 294 -10.53 -13.82 -16.65
CA THR A 294 -11.54 -12.84 -17.07
C THR A 294 -11.17 -11.45 -16.54
N VAL A 295 -11.02 -10.50 -17.46
CA VAL A 295 -10.71 -9.09 -17.24
C VAL A 295 -11.99 -8.29 -17.15
#